data_AF-A0A355YGC3-F1
#
_entry.id   AF-A0A355YGC3-F1
#
_cell.length_a   1.000
_cell.length_b   1.000
_cell.length_c   1.000
_cell.angle_alpha   90.00
_cell.angle_beta   90.00
_cell.angle_gamma   90.00
#
_symmetry.space_group_name_H-M   'P 1'
#
loop_
_entity.id
_entity.type
_entity.pdbx_description
1 polymer ?
#
loop_
_entity_poly.entity_id
_entity_poly.type
_entity_poly.pdbx_seq_one_letter_code
_entity_poly.pdbx_strand_id
1 'polypeptide(L)'
;GKPFAVRVAGKSRTQPAVAAGSFTTLVLDAASPARPLAVLEDGGGSSDALKAEIRFYNLATGCAQGRLAMADNGPVVFPAVANGRSAARGINPVKARLVAGCGGRDSAAVELPALQPGDHYSLFLTGAASAPVLQGQLSGTDAVGR
;
A
#
# COMPACT_ATOMS: atom_id res chain seq x y z
N GLY A 1 6.50 17.96 -11.42
CA GLY A 1 5.09 18.06 -11.79
C GLY A 1 4.55 19.46 -11.52
N LYS A 2 3.23 19.66 -11.63
CA LYS A 2 2.52 20.86 -11.12
C LYS A 2 1.67 20.45 -9.92
N PRO A 3 1.40 21.37 -8.96
CA PRO A 3 0.38 21.14 -7.95
C PRO A 3 -0.96 20.78 -8.60
N PHE A 4 -1.74 19.94 -7.94
CA PHE A 4 -3.04 19.47 -8.45
C PHE A 4 -4.09 19.52 -7.33
N ALA A 5 -5.36 19.48 -7.69
CA ALA A 5 -6.45 19.48 -6.72
C ALA A 5 -7.18 18.13 -6.73
N VAL A 6 -7.49 17.64 -5.53
CA VAL A 6 -8.37 16.47 -5.34
C VAL A 6 -9.64 16.96 -4.67
N ARG A 7 -10.80 16.45 -5.11
CA ARG A 7 -12.09 16.72 -4.47
C ARG A 7 -12.45 15.59 -3.53
N VAL A 8 -12.68 15.91 -2.26
CA VAL A 8 -13.14 14.95 -1.24
C VAL A 8 -14.44 15.49 -0.66
N ALA A 9 -15.53 14.72 -0.79
CA ALA A 9 -16.87 15.14 -0.39
C ALA A 9 -17.24 16.54 -0.93
N GLY A 10 -16.96 16.79 -2.22
CA GLY A 10 -17.23 18.07 -2.89
C GLY A 10 -16.25 19.21 -2.57
N LYS A 11 -15.41 19.09 -1.54
CA LYS A 11 -14.42 20.10 -1.16
C LYS A 11 -13.09 19.88 -1.88
N SER A 12 -12.62 20.91 -2.57
CA SER A 12 -11.31 20.91 -3.25
C SER A 12 -10.16 20.97 -2.23
N ARG A 13 -9.10 20.20 -2.47
CA ARG A 13 -7.87 20.16 -1.66
C ARG A 13 -6.66 20.19 -2.59
N THR A 14 -5.86 21.24 -2.48
CA THR A 14 -4.59 21.35 -3.22
C THR A 14 -3.57 20.38 -2.65
N GLN A 15 -2.90 19.66 -3.55
CA GLN A 15 -1.82 18.72 -3.29
C GLN A 15 -0.53 19.28 -3.91
N PRO A 16 0.64 18.97 -3.31
CA PRO A 16 1.92 19.36 -3.86
C PRO A 16 2.15 18.71 -5.24
N ALA A 17 3.11 19.25 -5.97
CA ALA A 17 3.55 18.63 -7.20
C ALA A 17 4.18 17.25 -6.91
N VAL A 18 3.79 16.23 -7.68
CA VAL A 18 4.51 14.96 -7.70
C VAL A 18 5.86 15.17 -8.42
N ALA A 19 6.93 14.63 -7.83
CA ALA A 19 8.26 14.69 -8.44
C ALA A 19 8.28 13.93 -9.78
N ALA A 20 9.17 14.32 -10.68
CA ALA A 20 9.28 13.66 -11.98
C ALA A 20 9.76 12.21 -11.80
N GLY A 21 9.10 11.27 -12.46
CA GLY A 21 9.46 9.84 -12.36
C GLY A 21 9.12 9.20 -11.00
N SER A 22 8.37 9.86 -10.13
CA SER A 22 7.92 9.31 -8.85
C SER A 22 6.41 9.05 -8.85
N PHE A 23 6.00 8.15 -7.97
CA PHE A 23 4.60 7.94 -7.64
C PHE A 23 4.33 8.39 -6.21
N THR A 24 3.09 8.80 -5.94
CA THR A 24 2.65 9.26 -4.63
C THR A 24 1.27 8.74 -4.36
N THR A 25 1.07 8.14 -3.19
CA THR A 25 -0.22 7.71 -2.69
C THR A 25 -0.80 8.77 -1.76
N LEU A 26 -2.08 9.09 -1.95
CA LEU A 26 -2.84 9.96 -1.06
C LEU A 26 -3.80 9.11 -0.23
N VAL A 27 -3.69 9.21 1.10
CA VAL A 27 -4.54 8.45 2.03
C VAL A 27 -5.54 9.38 2.69
N LEU A 28 -6.82 9.01 2.59
CA LEU A 28 -7.92 9.66 3.28
C LEU A 28 -8.29 8.86 4.52
N ASP A 29 -8.29 9.52 5.68
CA ASP A 29 -8.91 8.98 6.90
C ASP A 29 -10.43 9.11 6.78
N ALA A 30 -11.11 7.99 6.51
CA ALA A 30 -12.56 7.96 6.33
C ALA A 30 -13.33 8.32 7.62
N ALA A 31 -12.75 8.10 8.81
CA ALA A 31 -13.37 8.49 10.08
C ALA A 31 -13.21 9.99 10.36
N SER A 32 -12.21 10.64 9.75
CA SER A 32 -11.97 12.07 9.88
C SER A 32 -11.75 12.71 8.50
N PRO A 33 -12.76 12.71 7.61
CA PRO A 33 -12.56 13.06 6.22
C PRO A 33 -12.12 14.51 6.04
N ALA A 34 -12.41 15.41 6.99
CA ALA A 34 -11.97 16.81 6.96
C ALA A 34 -10.46 17.01 7.17
N ARG A 35 -9.74 16.01 7.69
CA ARG A 35 -8.28 16.09 7.87
C ARG A 35 -7.55 16.17 6.53
N PRO A 36 -6.37 16.80 6.49
CA PRO A 36 -5.50 16.74 5.31
C PRO A 36 -5.25 15.29 4.89
N LEU A 37 -5.12 15.07 3.57
CA LEU A 37 -4.70 13.77 3.05
C LEU A 37 -3.27 13.50 3.51
N ALA A 38 -3.00 12.28 3.99
CA ALA A 38 -1.62 11.86 4.21
C ALA A 38 -1.00 11.56 2.84
N VAL A 39 0.22 12.06 2.63
CA VAL A 39 0.95 11.92 1.36
C VAL A 39 2.09 10.94 1.59
N LEU A 40 2.06 9.83 0.86
CA LEU A 40 3.06 8.77 0.94
C LEU A 40 3.85 8.73 -0.36
N GLU A 41 5.16 8.93 -0.25
CA GLU A 41 6.07 8.73 -1.38
C GLU A 41 6.25 7.24 -1.65
N ASP A 42 5.95 6.81 -2.87
CA ASP A 42 6.09 5.42 -3.29
C ASP A 42 7.47 5.20 -3.91
N GLY A 43 8.38 4.67 -3.08
CA GLY A 43 9.73 4.28 -3.49
C GLY A 43 9.90 2.78 -3.69
N GLY A 44 11.04 2.39 -4.28
CA GLY A 44 11.46 0.99 -4.38
C GLY A 44 10.66 0.12 -5.35
N GLY A 45 9.85 0.72 -6.22
CA GLY A 45 9.16 -0.02 -7.28
C GLY A 45 10.12 -0.57 -8.33
N SER A 46 9.72 -1.65 -9.01
CA SER A 46 10.49 -2.25 -10.11
C SER A 46 9.92 -1.82 -11.47
N SER A 47 10.80 -1.56 -12.43
CA SER A 47 10.42 -1.36 -13.84
C SER A 47 10.46 -2.67 -14.67
N ASP A 48 10.64 -3.82 -14.01
CA ASP A 48 10.69 -5.14 -14.66
C ASP A 48 9.28 -5.61 -15.01
N ALA A 49 8.85 -5.32 -16.25
CA ALA A 49 7.53 -5.68 -16.76
C ALA A 49 7.28 -7.20 -16.86
N LEU A 50 8.30 -8.03 -16.66
CA LEU A 50 8.15 -9.49 -16.66
C LEU A 50 7.69 -10.03 -15.29
N LYS A 51 7.58 -9.16 -14.27
CA LYS A 51 7.14 -9.50 -12.92
C LYS A 51 5.87 -8.75 -12.57
N ALA A 52 5.11 -9.32 -11.64
CA ALA A 52 4.13 -8.55 -10.90
C ALA A 52 4.85 -7.74 -9.81
N GLU A 53 4.33 -6.59 -9.41
CA GLU A 53 4.81 -5.83 -8.28
C GLU A 53 3.82 -5.94 -7.11
N ILE A 54 4.34 -6.17 -5.91
CA ILE A 54 3.58 -5.93 -4.68
C ILE A 54 4.11 -4.68 -3.99
N ARG A 55 3.19 -3.86 -3.46
CA ARG A 55 3.50 -2.72 -2.61
C ARG A 55 2.76 -2.82 -1.28
N PHE A 56 3.49 -2.72 -0.19
CA PHE A 56 2.96 -2.82 1.17
C PHE A 56 2.96 -1.44 1.84
N TYR A 57 1.81 -1.01 2.33
CA TYR A 57 1.59 0.25 3.03
C TYR A 57 1.33 -0.02 4.50
N ASN A 58 2.11 0.59 5.39
CA ASN A 58 1.83 0.57 6.83
C ASN A 58 1.02 1.80 7.23
N LEU A 59 -0.29 1.60 7.43
CA LEU A 59 -1.25 2.62 7.85
C LEU A 59 -1.87 2.31 9.22
N ALA A 60 -1.36 1.29 9.92
CA ALA A 60 -1.93 0.85 11.20
C ALA A 60 -1.59 1.81 12.34
N THR A 61 -2.58 2.12 13.16
CA THR A 61 -2.41 3.03 14.30
C THR A 61 -1.55 2.39 15.37
N GLY A 62 -0.54 3.13 15.85
CA GLY A 62 0.42 2.64 16.85
C GLY A 62 1.43 1.62 16.29
N CYS A 63 1.49 1.42 14.97
CA CYS A 63 2.39 0.45 14.36
C CYS A 63 3.66 1.10 13.82
N ALA A 64 4.68 1.25 14.67
CA ALA A 64 5.94 1.88 14.28
C ALA A 64 6.67 1.15 13.14
N GLN A 65 6.66 -0.19 13.15
CA GLN A 65 7.28 -1.04 12.15
C GLN A 65 6.35 -2.19 11.78
N GLY A 66 5.75 -2.10 10.59
CA GLY A 66 4.89 -3.15 10.04
C GLY A 66 5.72 -4.19 9.29
N ARG A 67 5.37 -5.46 9.44
CA ARG A 67 6.00 -6.58 8.74
C ARG A 67 5.00 -7.17 7.74
N LEU A 68 5.48 -7.63 6.58
CA LEU A 68 4.73 -8.50 5.68
C LEU A 68 5.50 -9.80 5.51
N ALA A 69 4.82 -10.93 5.67
CA ALA A 69 5.40 -12.25 5.48
C ALA A 69 4.41 -13.22 4.84
N MET A 70 4.92 -14.34 4.35
CA MET A 70 4.05 -15.47 4.03
C MET A 70 3.42 -16.02 5.31
N ALA A 71 2.18 -16.50 5.21
CA ALA A 71 1.45 -17.12 6.30
C ALA A 71 2.18 -18.37 6.82
N ASP A 72 1.70 -18.94 7.93
CA ASP A 72 2.18 -20.20 8.50
C ASP A 72 3.68 -20.18 8.85
N ASN A 73 4.15 -19.05 9.41
CA ASN A 73 5.56 -18.78 9.74
C ASN A 73 6.52 -18.86 8.53
N GLY A 74 6.01 -18.54 7.34
CA GLY A 74 6.81 -18.52 6.12
C GLY A 74 7.79 -17.34 6.03
N PRO A 75 8.52 -17.26 4.90
CA PRO A 75 9.52 -16.22 4.67
C PRO A 75 8.98 -14.81 4.80
N VAL A 76 9.82 -13.91 5.33
CA VAL A 76 9.53 -12.48 5.42
C VAL A 76 9.70 -11.82 4.06
N VAL A 77 8.69 -11.06 3.64
CA VAL A 77 8.66 -10.32 2.38
C VAL A 77 9.18 -8.90 2.59
N PHE A 78 8.69 -8.22 3.63
CA PHE A 78 9.15 -6.92 4.11
C PHE A 78 9.31 -6.96 5.63
N PRO A 79 10.52 -6.73 6.17
CA PRO A 79 10.77 -6.94 7.61
C PRO A 79 10.26 -5.80 8.49
N ALA A 80 10.38 -4.55 8.04
CA ALA A 80 10.02 -3.37 8.82
C ALA A 80 9.72 -2.18 7.90
N VAL A 81 8.43 -1.91 7.69
CA VAL A 81 7.94 -0.71 6.99
C VAL A 81 7.44 0.27 8.03
N ALA A 82 8.05 1.46 8.07
CA ALA A 82 7.69 2.50 9.03
C ALA A 82 6.23 2.94 8.86
N ASN A 83 5.61 3.43 9.94
CA ASN A 83 4.26 3.98 9.85
C ASN A 83 4.17 5.13 8.84
N GLY A 84 3.10 5.16 8.04
CA GLY A 84 2.92 6.16 7.00
C GLY A 84 3.92 6.03 5.85
N ARG A 85 4.50 4.84 5.64
CA ARG A 85 5.40 4.55 4.52
C ARG A 85 4.95 3.32 3.75
N SER A 86 5.47 3.20 2.54
CA SER A 86 5.32 2.04 1.68
C SER A 86 6.68 1.39 1.36
N ALA A 87 6.65 0.13 0.97
CA ALA A 87 7.76 -0.59 0.37
C ALA A 87 7.25 -1.46 -0.78
N ALA A 88 8.03 -1.60 -1.85
CA ALA A 88 7.64 -2.37 -3.01
C ALA A 88 8.73 -3.38 -3.41
N ARG A 89 8.32 -4.44 -4.12
CA ARG A 89 9.22 -5.36 -4.80
C ARG A 89 8.52 -6.09 -5.95
N GLY A 90 9.29 -6.42 -6.98
CA GLY A 90 8.87 -7.39 -7.98
C GLY A 90 8.80 -8.81 -7.41
N ILE A 91 7.79 -9.56 -7.84
CA ILE A 91 7.59 -10.98 -7.53
C ILE A 91 7.27 -11.75 -8.81
N ASN A 92 7.65 -13.03 -8.83
CA ASN A 92 7.11 -13.93 -9.85
C ASN A 92 5.62 -14.17 -9.58
N PRO A 93 4.78 -14.35 -10.61
CA PRO A 93 3.41 -14.82 -10.46
C PRO A 93 3.37 -16.13 -9.67
N VAL A 94 3.01 -16.07 -8.39
CA VAL A 94 2.94 -17.24 -7.51
C VAL A 94 1.70 -17.17 -6.63
N LYS A 95 1.15 -18.34 -6.31
CA LYS A 95 0.14 -18.46 -5.26
C LYS A 95 0.84 -18.29 -3.91
N ALA A 96 0.39 -17.31 -3.12
CA ALA A 96 0.89 -17.11 -1.77
C ALA A 96 -0.24 -16.64 -0.87
N ARG A 97 -0.12 -16.97 0.42
CA ARG A 97 -0.94 -16.37 1.48
C ARG A 97 -0.03 -15.49 2.32
N LEU A 98 -0.46 -14.26 2.59
CA LEU A 98 0.32 -13.26 3.28
C LEU A 98 -0.35 -12.86 4.59
N VAL A 99 0.47 -12.56 5.60
CA VAL A 99 0.04 -11.95 6.86
C VAL A 99 0.81 -10.66 7.08
N ALA A 100 0.15 -9.67 7.68
CA ALA A 100 0.80 -8.46 8.15
C ALA A 100 0.97 -8.50 9.66
N GLY A 101 2.18 -8.23 10.13
CA GLY A 101 2.55 -8.25 11.53
C GLY A 101 2.76 -6.85 12.08
N CYS A 102 2.31 -6.63 13.32
CA CYS A 102 2.65 -5.46 14.10
C CYS A 102 2.65 -5.78 15.60
N GLY A 103 3.65 -5.29 16.34
CA GLY A 103 3.66 -5.43 17.81
C GLY A 103 3.55 -6.89 18.32
N GLY A 104 4.08 -7.86 17.56
CA GLY A 104 4.01 -9.29 17.88
C GLY A 104 2.65 -9.96 17.59
N ARG A 105 1.71 -9.25 16.97
CA ARG A 105 0.45 -9.78 16.46
C ARG A 105 0.47 -9.84 14.94
N ASP A 106 -0.12 -10.89 14.39
CA ASP A 106 -0.33 -11.04 12.96
C ASP A 106 -1.81 -10.88 12.61
N SER A 107 -2.08 -10.36 11.42
CA SER A 107 -3.42 -10.26 10.85
C SER A 107 -3.95 -11.64 10.45
N ALA A 108 -5.24 -11.71 10.10
CA ALA A 108 -5.71 -12.81 9.28
C ALA A 108 -4.93 -12.89 7.95
N ALA A 109 -4.76 -14.10 7.43
CA ALA A 109 -4.06 -14.31 6.17
C ALA A 109 -4.91 -13.90 4.96
N VAL A 110 -4.28 -13.21 4.01
CA VAL A 110 -4.85 -12.81 2.72
C VAL A 110 -4.23 -13.65 1.62
N GLU A 111 -5.05 -14.27 0.79
CA GLU A 111 -4.59 -14.95 -0.42
C GLU A 111 -4.27 -13.93 -1.51
N LEU A 112 -3.09 -14.04 -2.12
CA LEU A 112 -2.78 -13.26 -3.32
C LEU A 112 -3.61 -13.79 -4.49
N PRO A 113 -4.23 -12.89 -5.28
CA PRO A 113 -4.88 -13.31 -6.52
C PRO A 113 -3.84 -13.83 -7.52
N ALA A 114 -4.31 -14.44 -8.61
CA ALA A 114 -3.46 -14.88 -9.70
C ALA A 114 -2.94 -13.67 -10.51
N LEU A 115 -1.89 -13.04 -10.00
CA LEU A 115 -1.24 -11.87 -10.61
C LEU A 115 -0.57 -12.23 -11.94
N GLN A 116 -0.63 -11.32 -12.90
CA GLN A 116 0.04 -11.39 -14.19
C GLN A 116 1.31 -10.52 -14.20
N PRO A 117 2.27 -10.77 -15.11
CA PRO A 117 3.35 -9.83 -15.38
C PRO A 117 2.83 -8.41 -15.65
N GLY A 118 3.43 -7.41 -15.01
CA GLY A 118 3.00 -6.02 -15.09
C GLY A 118 1.88 -5.62 -14.13
N ASP A 119 1.23 -6.57 -13.45
CA ASP A 119 0.24 -6.21 -12.42
C ASP A 119 0.92 -5.51 -11.24
N HIS A 120 0.26 -4.47 -10.72
CA HIS A 120 0.63 -3.87 -9.44
C HIS A 120 -0.44 -4.22 -8.41
N TYR A 121 -0.05 -4.82 -7.29
CA TYR A 121 -0.94 -5.21 -6.21
C TYR A 121 -0.57 -4.49 -4.92
N SER A 122 -1.50 -3.73 -4.37
CA SER A 122 -1.33 -2.97 -3.14
C SER A 122 -1.84 -3.77 -1.94
N LEU A 123 -1.06 -3.80 -0.88
CA LEU A 123 -1.35 -4.44 0.40
C LEU A 123 -1.35 -3.37 1.49
N PHE A 124 -2.45 -3.26 2.22
CA PHE A 124 -2.63 -2.24 3.25
C PHE A 124 -2.69 -2.90 4.63
N LEU A 125 -1.72 -2.58 5.48
CA LEU A 125 -1.79 -2.85 6.91
C LEU A 125 -2.54 -1.69 7.59
N THR A 126 -3.72 -1.99 8.13
CA THR A 126 -4.59 -1.05 8.85
C THR A 126 -4.95 -1.62 10.24
N GLY A 127 -5.91 -1.01 10.93
CA GLY A 127 -6.28 -1.38 12.30
C GLY A 127 -5.31 -0.81 13.34
N ALA A 128 -5.30 -1.41 14.53
CA ALA A 128 -4.38 -1.06 15.62
C ALA A 128 -3.26 -2.09 15.71
N ALA A 129 -2.12 -1.72 16.32
CA ALA A 129 -1.00 -2.66 16.51
C ALA A 129 -1.40 -3.96 17.25
N SER A 130 -2.41 -3.92 18.13
CA SER A 130 -2.93 -5.10 18.83
C SER A 130 -3.90 -5.95 18.02
N ALA A 131 -4.45 -5.41 16.93
CA ALA A 131 -5.41 -6.06 16.04
C ALA A 131 -5.15 -5.60 14.59
N PRO A 132 -4.00 -6.00 14.00
CA PRO A 132 -3.64 -5.59 12.65
C PRO A 132 -4.57 -6.24 11.63
N VAL A 133 -4.92 -5.48 10.60
CA VAL A 133 -5.74 -5.95 9.48
C VAL A 133 -4.95 -5.81 8.20
N LEU A 134 -4.92 -6.87 7.40
CA LEU A 134 -4.33 -6.86 6.06
C LEU A 134 -5.45 -6.91 5.02
N GLN A 135 -5.38 -6.00 4.05
CA GLN A 135 -6.26 -5.97 2.88
C GLN A 135 -5.40 -5.86 1.63
N GLY A 136 -5.85 -6.45 0.53
CA GLY A 136 -5.17 -6.38 -0.75
C GLY A 136 -6.08 -5.87 -1.86
N GLN A 137 -5.49 -5.16 -2.82
CA GLN A 137 -6.21 -4.58 -3.94
C GLN A 137 -5.32 -4.58 -5.19
N LEU A 138 -5.87 -5.09 -6.30
CA LEU A 138 -5.24 -4.93 -7.61
C LEU A 138 -5.36 -3.47 -8.04
N SER A 139 -4.23 -2.87 -8.39
CA SER A 139 -4.20 -1.49 -8.87
C SER A 139 -4.90 -1.40 -10.22
N GLY A 140 -5.68 -0.34 -10.39
CA GLY A 140 -6.30 0.00 -11.65
C GLY A 140 -6.19 1.50 -11.89
N THR A 141 -6.25 1.88 -13.16
CA THR A 141 -6.43 3.27 -13.56
C THR A 141 -7.90 3.51 -13.83
N ASP A 142 -8.46 4.58 -13.28
CA ASP A 142 -9.77 5.03 -13.75
C ASP A 142 -9.70 5.35 -15.25
N ALA A 143 -10.78 5.08 -15.97
CA ALA A 143 -10.90 5.54 -17.33
C ALA A 143 -10.79 7.07 -17.34
N VAL A 144 -9.88 7.61 -18.14
CA VAL A 144 -9.84 9.06 -18.37
C VAL A 144 -11.12 9.39 -19.15
N GLY A 145 -12.11 9.98 -18.48
CA GLY A 145 -13.30 10.50 -19.15
C GLY A 145 -12.86 11.45 -20.25
N ARG A 146 -13.23 11.14 -21.50
CA ARG A 146 -13.06 12.07 -22.62
C ARG A 146 -14.04 13.22 -22.50
#